data_AF-A0A533XL43-F1
#
_entry.id   AF-A0A533XL43-F1
#
_cell.length_a   1.000
_cell.length_b   1.000
_cell.length_c   1.000
_cell.angle_alpha   90.00
_cell.angle_beta   90.00
_cell.angle_gamma   90.00
#
_symmetry.space_group_name_H-M   'P 1'
#
loop_
_entity.id
_entity.type
_entity.pdbx_description
1 polymer ?
#
loop_
_entity_poly.entity_id
_entity_poly.type
_entity_poly.pdbx_seq_one_letter_code
_entity_poly.pdbx_strand_id
1 'polypeptide(L)' 'MNVRRSEWSDVDMQRREFTLRHTKNWESRTVPMTPEVHRVFTELWQERRLDSQRVFLYKDKPIRV' A
#
# COMPACT_ATOMS: atom_id res chain seq x y z
N MET A 1 -1.69 -13.62 2.86
CA MET A 1 -1.64 -12.15 3.02
C MET A 1 -1.23 -11.58 1.67
N ASN A 2 -1.99 -10.66 1.07
CA ASN A 2 -1.72 -10.19 -0.29
C ASN A 2 -1.59 -8.66 -0.34
N VAL A 3 -0.36 -8.17 -0.30
CA VAL A 3 -0.03 -6.73 -0.33
C VAL A 3 -0.22 -6.13 -1.74
N ARG A 4 -0.34 -6.98 -2.78
CA ARG A 4 -0.51 -6.51 -4.17
C ARG A 4 -1.84 -5.80 -4.42
N ARG A 5 -2.82 -6.01 -3.54
CA ARG A 5 -4.13 -5.35 -3.60
C ARG A 5 -4.17 -4.05 -2.80
N SER A 6 -3.10 -3.66 -2.11
CA SER A 6 -3.11 -2.46 -1.27
C SER A 6 -3.40 -1.19 -2.08
N GLU A 7 -4.27 -0.37 -1.52
CA GLU A 7 -4.64 0.94 -2.05
C GLU A 7 -4.02 2.05 -1.20
N TRP A 8 -3.90 3.25 -1.75
CA TRP A 8 -3.33 4.38 -1.01
C TRP A 8 -4.14 4.75 0.24
N SER A 9 -5.44 4.42 0.28
CA SER A 9 -6.29 4.54 1.47
C SER A 9 -5.95 3.57 2.60
N ASP A 10 -5.13 2.56 2.33
CA ASP A 10 -4.64 1.61 3.34
C ASP A 10 -3.31 2.04 3.97
N VAL A 11 -2.71 3.13 3.46
CA VAL A 11 -1.39 3.61 3.83
C VAL A 11 -1.54 4.93 4.59
N ASP A 12 -1.23 4.93 5.90
CA ASP A 12 -1.16 6.15 6.68
C ASP A 12 0.30 6.62 6.78
N MET A 13 0.64 7.61 5.95
CA MET A 13 1.99 8.17 5.89
C MET A 13 2.36 9.02 7.11
N GLN A 14 1.37 9.51 7.88
CA GLN A 14 1.60 10.28 9.10
C GLN A 14 1.91 9.34 10.27
N ARG A 15 1.10 8.29 10.44
CA ARG A 15 1.27 7.26 11.46
C ARG A 15 2.32 6.22 11.10
N ARG A 16 2.79 6.22 9.85
CA ARG A 16 3.78 5.28 9.29
C ARG A 16 3.32 3.84 9.45
N GLU A 17 2.09 3.56 9.03
CA GLU A 17 1.48 2.24 9.16
C GLU A 17 0.67 1.88 7.91
N PHE A 18 0.51 0.58 7.67
CA PHE A 18 -0.37 0.06 6.62
C PHE A 18 -1.42 -0.89 7.21
N THR A 19 -2.67 -0.70 6.78
CA THR A 19 -3.79 -1.54 7.14
C THR A 19 -3.99 -2.62 6.08
N LEU A 20 -3.74 -3.87 6.46
CA LEU A 20 -3.95 -5.01 5.59
C LEU A 20 -5.38 -5.52 5.77
N ARG A 21 -6.24 -5.21 4.80
CA ARG A 21 -7.62 -5.70 4.74
C ARG A 21 -7.71 -7.04 4.01
N HIS A 22 -8.79 -7.79 4.22
CA HIS A 22 -9.07 -9.06 3.53
C HIS A 22 -7.93 -10.09 3.66
N THR A 23 -7.43 -10.30 4.88
CA THR A 23 -6.53 -11.42 5.12
C THR A 23 -7.26 -12.75 4.93
N LYS A 24 -6.52 -13.87 4.85
CA LYS A 24 -7.12 -15.22 4.64
C LYS A 24 -8.21 -15.55 5.67
N ASN A 25 -8.17 -14.92 6.85
CA ASN A 25 -9.05 -15.17 7.97
C ASN A 25 -10.06 -14.03 8.19
N TRP A 26 -10.24 -13.13 7.21
CA TRP A 26 -11.12 -11.95 7.31
C TRP A 26 -10.74 -10.92 8.38
N GLU A 27 -9.59 -11.08 9.03
CA GLU A 27 -9.05 -10.10 9.97
C GLU A 27 -8.40 -8.94 9.22
N SER A 28 -8.57 -7.73 9.77
CA SER A 28 -7.76 -6.57 9.41
C SER A 28 -6.59 -6.46 10.38
N ARG A 29 -5.40 -6.17 9.85
CA ARG A 29 -4.20 -5.99 10.68
C ARG A 29 -3.48 -4.71 10.29
N THR A 30 -3.12 -3.92 11.28
CA THR A 30 -2.27 -2.75 11.11
C THR A 30 -0.83 -3.15 11.35
N VAL A 31 0.06 -2.76 10.44
CA VAL A 31 1.48 -3.08 10.50
C VAL A 31 2.29 -1.79 10.38
N PRO A 32 3.19 -1.50 11.34
CA PRO A 32 4.03 -0.32 11.27
C PRO A 32 5.09 -0.44 10.18
N MET A 33 5.45 0.70 9.58
CA MET A 33 6.55 0.85 8.63
C MET A 33 7.87 1.00 9.38
N THR A 34 8.92 0.34 8.88
CA THR A 34 10.28 0.71 9.26
C THR A 34 10.66 2.04 8.59
N PRO A 35 11.72 2.74 9.06
CA PRO A 35 12.19 3.97 8.43
C PRO A 35 12.50 3.80 6.93
N GLU A 36 13.09 2.67 6.53
CA GLU A 36 13.43 2.37 5.14
C GLU A 36 12.17 2.23 4.27
N VAL A 37 11.14 1.54 4.79
CA VAL A 37 9.85 1.39 4.10
C VAL A 37 9.17 2.75 3.97
N HIS A 38 9.15 3.56 5.03
CA HIS A 38 8.55 4.89 4.99
C HIS A 38 9.23 5.81 3.98
N ARG A 39 10.56 5.75 3.87
CA ARG A 39 11.32 6.49 2.85
C ARG A 39 10.89 6.11 1.44
N VAL A 40 10.88 4.81 1.12
CA VAL A 40 10.46 4.31 -0.20
C VAL A 40 9.02 4.71 -0.51
N PHE A 41 8.11 4.62 0.46
CA PHE A 41 6.73 5.05 0.27
C PHE A 41 6.58 6.56 0.08
N THR A 42 7.46 7.37 0.66
CA THR A 42 7.48 8.82 0.44
C THR A 42 7.86 9.15 -1.00
N GLU A 43 8.86 8.47 -1.55
CA GLU A 43 9.25 8.60 -2.96
C GLU A 43 8.09 8.17 -3.88
N LEU A 44 7.50 7.00 -3.63
CA LEU A 44 6.35 6.50 -4.40
C LEU A 44 5.10 7.41 -4.29
N TRP A 45 4.90 8.07 -3.15
CA TRP A 45 3.77 8.99 -2.95
C TRP A 45 3.88 10.22 -3.85
N GLN A 46 5.09 10.69 -4.13
CA GLN A 46 5.33 11.83 -5.04
C GLN A 46 5.07 11.45 -6.51
N GLU A 47 5.43 10.23 -6.90
CA GLU A 47 5.22 9.69 -8.25
C GLU A 47 3.84 9.04 -8.43
N ARG A 48 3.00 9.11 -7.41
CA ARG A 48 1.70 8.45 -7.39
C ARG A 48 0.83 8.93 -8.55
N ARG A 49 0.32 7.96 -9.30
CA ARG A 49 -0.70 8.17 -10.32
C ARG A 49 -2.04 8.59 -9.70
N LEU A 50 -2.66 9.64 -10.26
CA LEU A 50 -3.97 10.12 -9.84
C LEU A 50 -5.13 9.27 -10.40
N ASP A 51 -4.89 8.57 -11.52
CA ASP A 51 -5.88 7.72 -12.20
C ASP A 51 -5.94 6.28 -11.62
N SER A 52 -5.15 5.97 -10.60
CA SER A 52 -5.14 4.68 -9.93
C SER A 52 -5.03 4.83 -8.41
N GLN A 53 -5.89 4.12 -7.68
CA GLN A 53 -5.80 4.05 -6.22
C GLN A 53 -4.82 2.97 -5.73
N ARG A 54 -4.26 2.14 -6.63
CA ARG A 54 -3.30 1.09 -6.25
C ARG A 54 -1.94 1.68 -5.90
N VAL A 55 -1.35 1.17 -4.82
CA VAL A 55 0.04 1.43 -4.45
C VAL A 55 1.01 0.73 -5.40
N PHE A 56 0.75 -0.54 -5.69
CA PHE A 56 1.62 -1.38 -6.54
C PHE A 56 1.03 -1.55 -7.93
N LEU A 57 1.83 -1.22 -8.94
CA LEU A 57 1.53 -1.45 -10.35
C LEU A 57 2.48 -2.53 -10.91
N TYR A 58 2.03 -3.22 -11.94
CA TYR A 58 2.85 -4.15 -12.72
C TYR A 58 2.83 -3.72 -14.18
N LYS A 59 4.00 -3.40 -14.74
CA LYS A 59 4.12 -2.85 -16.11
C LYS A 59 3.16 -1.67 -16.35
N ASP A 60 3.15 -0.72 -15.41
CA ASP A 60 2.27 0.47 -15.40
C ASP A 60 0.76 0.19 -15.39
N LYS A 61 0.37 -1.05 -15.13
CA LYS A 61 -1.02 -1.47 -15.02
C LYS A 61 -1.32 -1.91 -13.59
N PRO A 62 -2.51 -1.62 -13.05
CA PRO A 62 -2.96 -2.23 -11.81
C PRO A 62 -2.85 -3.76 -11.89
N ILE A 63 -2.25 -4.39 -10.88
CA ILE A 63 -2.19 -5.86 -10.81
C ILE A 63 -3.63 -6.38 -10.70
N ARG A 64 -4.15 -6.99 -11.76
CA ARG A 64 -5.42 -7.73 -11.73
C ARG A 64 -5.11 -9.13 -11.20
N VAL A 65 -5.78 -9.50 -10.11
CA VAL A 65 -5.66 -10.77 -9.38
C VAL A 65 -7.01 -11.41 -9.27
#